data_AF-A0AA39RMG2-F1
#
_entry.id   AF-A0AA39RMG2-F1
#
_cell.length_a   1.000
_cell.length_b   1.000
_cell.length_c   1.000
_cell.angle_alpha   90.00
_cell.angle_beta   90.00
_cell.angle_gamma   90.00
#
_symmetry.space_group_name_H-M   'P 1'
#
loop_
_entity.id
_entity.type
_entity.pdbx_description
1 polymer ?
#
loop_
_entity_poly.entity_id
_entity_poly.type
_entity_poly.pdbx_seq_one_letter_code
_entity_poly.pdbx_strand_id
1 'polypeptide(L)'
;MEMEMRAREDIKAGQDLTPPLPPLTFALHHQSPTSSDIRAALRLLPSLPSTSTSPPPRLFGLLTNRDRLMSSPDPDVLSMIREGAREMSTHGRPNLYNDDVALEEALLCLVMTNAVEVQDNNGRMLGIAVYDHNFSWINHSCSPNASYRFFFSHSNTPSFSNHSNMLIVPAFFNDVQTQGKSDVCSTSQLKQGCERYGPSIIVRSIKRINKGEAVTVPYTDLLQPKAMRQAELWSKYQFVCCCKRCTASPPTYVDRTLEEISAYSLELNSRFDHHFNRDEANQKLTDYMDEVVTEYLSVGDPESCCKKMEHLLNQGLLCELSETGEGKVVLNLRLHPLHHLALNAYTTLASAYKIRSNDLLALNSDNDAHNLEAFNMSRTSAGYSLLLAGATDYLFQSESSLIASAANFWVSAGESLLTLARSSGWNLFVKPGKPVSNSSLKTHKCSKCSLMDRLEVNGPAENADFGNISCKFLDCISNMTRKVWNSITYSCAHLQTYKDPINFSRLSKSSNLWDLQAHCGSIDEGSHFGSEGSISRIKAQVYTEEVKVSIFQLGVHCLAYGGYLANICYGKNSHLT
;
A
#
# COMPACT_ATOMS: atom_id res chain seq x y z
N MET A 1 21.77 24.01 3.52
CA MET A 1 20.60 24.72 2.96
C MET A 1 19.51 23.69 2.72
N GLU A 2 18.29 23.93 3.24
CA GLU A 2 17.19 22.96 3.23
C GLU A 2 16.53 22.94 1.84
N MET A 3 16.76 21.87 1.08
CA MET A 3 16.19 21.71 -0.26
C MET A 3 14.73 21.31 -0.12
N GLU A 4 13.84 22.22 -0.45
CA GLU A 4 12.40 22.04 -0.27
C GLU A 4 11.65 22.66 -1.45
N MET A 5 10.71 21.90 -2.01
CA MET A 5 9.77 22.39 -3.00
C MET A 5 8.53 22.98 -2.32
N ARG A 6 8.13 24.18 -2.74
CA ARG A 6 6.97 24.91 -2.20
C ARG A 6 5.98 25.26 -3.30
N ALA A 7 4.70 25.35 -2.95
CA ALA A 7 3.66 25.74 -3.88
C ALA A 7 3.83 27.20 -4.33
N ARG A 8 3.76 27.44 -5.64
CA ARG A 8 3.88 28.77 -6.25
C ARG A 8 2.64 29.62 -6.04
N GLU A 9 1.49 28.97 -5.94
CA GLU A 9 0.16 29.55 -5.78
C GLU A 9 -0.73 28.64 -4.93
N ASP A 10 -1.99 29.03 -4.71
CA ASP A 10 -2.97 28.17 -4.04
C ASP A 10 -3.40 27.04 -4.98
N ILE A 11 -3.23 25.80 -4.54
CA ILE A 11 -3.46 24.59 -5.33
C ILE A 11 -4.65 23.83 -4.73
N LYS A 12 -5.59 23.45 -5.59
CA LYS A 12 -6.74 22.61 -5.22
C LYS A 12 -6.30 21.14 -5.21
N ALA A 13 -6.90 20.30 -4.37
CA ALA A 13 -6.72 18.86 -4.45
C ALA A 13 -7.06 18.34 -5.86
N GLY A 14 -6.35 17.30 -6.32
CA GLY A 14 -6.52 16.73 -7.66
C GLY A 14 -5.94 17.59 -8.80
N GLN A 15 -4.86 18.35 -8.58
CA GLN A 15 -4.14 19.09 -9.61
C GLN A 15 -2.73 18.55 -9.81
N ASP A 16 -2.31 18.40 -11.08
CA ASP A 16 -0.92 18.03 -11.41
C ASP A 16 0.00 19.24 -11.11
N LEU A 17 1.02 19.01 -10.28
CA LEU A 17 1.97 20.01 -9.81
C LEU A 17 3.14 20.20 -10.77
N THR A 18 3.44 19.16 -11.55
CA THR A 18 4.55 19.12 -12.49
C THR A 18 4.04 18.62 -13.86
N PRO A 19 4.68 19.02 -14.97
CA PRO A 19 4.61 18.23 -16.20
C PRO A 19 5.23 16.83 -15.97
N PRO A 20 5.12 15.91 -16.93
CA PRO A 20 5.90 14.67 -16.92
C PRO A 20 7.40 14.99 -16.86
N LEU A 21 8.06 14.62 -15.76
CA LEU A 21 9.49 14.82 -15.56
C LEU A 21 10.25 13.55 -15.95
N PRO A 22 11.13 13.58 -16.97
CA PRO A 22 11.90 12.41 -17.37
C PRO A 22 13.03 12.12 -16.37
N PRO A 23 13.37 10.83 -16.13
CA PRO A 23 14.41 10.47 -15.18
C PRO A 23 15.82 10.84 -15.69
N LEU A 24 16.75 11.05 -14.76
CA LEU A 24 18.18 11.12 -15.03
C LEU A 24 18.74 9.74 -15.41
N THR A 25 18.27 8.68 -14.75
CA THR A 25 18.62 7.29 -15.04
C THR A 25 17.48 6.37 -14.60
N PHE A 26 17.32 5.23 -15.29
CA PHE A 26 16.31 4.21 -14.97
C PHE A 26 16.90 2.82 -15.17
N ALA A 27 16.87 1.95 -14.16
CA ALA A 27 17.39 0.59 -14.19
C ALA A 27 16.33 -0.43 -13.77
N LEU A 28 16.03 -1.39 -14.65
CA LEU A 28 15.13 -2.51 -14.36
C LEU A 28 15.74 -3.46 -13.31
N HIS A 29 14.89 -4.10 -12.50
CA HIS A 29 15.24 -5.24 -11.66
C HIS A 29 15.38 -6.51 -12.53
N HIS A 30 16.47 -6.61 -13.30
CA HIS A 30 16.80 -7.85 -14.02
C HIS A 30 17.55 -8.83 -13.10
N GLN A 31 17.49 -10.13 -13.43
CA GLN A 31 18.35 -11.19 -12.89
C GLN A 31 19.81 -11.08 -13.39
N SER A 32 20.35 -9.86 -13.43
CA SER A 32 21.78 -9.66 -13.65
C SER A 32 22.50 -9.85 -12.30
N PRO A 33 23.77 -10.34 -12.30
CA PRO A 33 24.56 -10.40 -11.08
C PRO A 33 24.81 -9.02 -10.44
N THR A 34 24.69 -7.94 -11.21
CA THR A 34 24.86 -6.56 -10.74
C THR A 34 23.57 -6.05 -10.08
N SER A 35 23.64 -5.19 -9.07
CA SER A 35 22.42 -4.59 -8.49
C SER A 35 21.83 -3.53 -9.42
N SER A 36 20.53 -3.24 -9.28
CA SER A 36 19.88 -2.13 -10.00
C SER A 36 20.48 -0.78 -9.64
N ASP A 37 20.95 -0.59 -8.41
CA ASP A 37 21.66 0.61 -7.94
C ASP A 37 22.98 0.83 -8.70
N ILE A 38 23.81 -0.21 -8.82
CA ILE A 38 25.08 -0.15 -9.56
C ILE A 38 24.81 0.18 -11.02
N ARG A 39 23.83 -0.47 -11.66
CA ARG A 39 23.47 -0.16 -13.06
C ARG A 39 22.97 1.26 -13.24
N ALA A 40 22.15 1.76 -12.33
CA ALA A 40 21.66 3.13 -12.38
C ALA A 40 22.82 4.13 -12.23
N ALA A 41 23.74 3.89 -11.30
CA ALA A 41 24.92 4.70 -11.05
C ALA A 41 25.89 4.68 -12.26
N LEU A 42 26.17 3.50 -12.82
CA LEU A 42 27.00 3.34 -14.03
C LEU A 42 26.51 4.19 -15.20
N ARG A 43 25.19 4.34 -15.39
CA ARG A 43 24.63 5.19 -16.45
C ARG A 43 24.85 6.69 -16.21
N LEU A 44 24.99 7.11 -14.95
CA LEU A 44 25.28 8.51 -14.59
C LEU A 44 26.78 8.82 -14.64
N LEU A 45 27.65 7.80 -14.51
CA LEU A 45 29.10 7.94 -14.42
C LEU A 45 29.75 8.74 -15.57
N PRO A 46 29.34 8.57 -16.85
CA PRO A 46 29.89 9.36 -17.97
C PRO A 46 29.56 10.86 -17.90
N SER A 47 28.57 11.24 -17.09
CA SER A 47 28.12 12.62 -16.92
C SER A 47 28.82 13.36 -15.78
N LEU A 48 29.74 12.71 -15.07
CA LEU A 48 30.47 13.32 -13.97
C LEU A 48 31.59 14.24 -14.44
N PRO A 49 31.83 15.37 -13.75
CA PRO A 49 32.96 16.25 -14.04
C PRO A 49 34.29 15.50 -13.78
N SER A 50 35.24 15.66 -14.69
CA SER A 50 36.51 14.90 -14.71
C SER A 50 37.53 15.36 -13.65
N THR A 51 37.19 16.32 -12.79
CA THR A 51 38.16 17.03 -11.94
C THR A 51 37.56 17.40 -10.59
N SER A 52 37.60 16.48 -9.62
CA SER A 52 37.50 16.85 -8.20
C SER A 52 38.29 15.86 -7.36
N THR A 53 39.16 16.37 -6.49
CA THR A 53 39.95 15.59 -5.52
C THR A 53 39.15 15.16 -4.30
N SER A 54 37.94 15.72 -4.10
CA SER A 54 36.98 15.23 -3.11
C SER A 54 35.56 15.23 -3.70
N PRO A 55 34.74 14.20 -3.46
CA PRO A 55 33.39 14.18 -3.97
C PRO A 55 32.57 15.29 -3.29
N PRO A 56 31.88 16.15 -4.05
CA PRO A 56 31.00 17.15 -3.46
C PRO A 56 29.84 16.47 -2.70
N PRO A 57 29.23 17.15 -1.71
CA PRO A 57 28.04 16.62 -1.02
C PRO A 57 26.83 16.49 -1.95
N ARG A 58 26.93 17.04 -3.17
CA ARG A 58 25.90 16.98 -4.21
C ARG A 58 26.47 16.66 -5.58
N LEU A 59 25.79 15.79 -6.29
CA LEU A 59 26.03 15.51 -7.71
C LEU A 59 24.70 15.71 -8.46
N PHE A 60 24.72 16.36 -9.62
CA PHE A 60 23.51 16.71 -10.38
C PHE A 60 22.46 17.52 -9.59
N GLY A 61 22.89 18.27 -8.56
CA GLY A 61 22.01 19.00 -7.64
C GLY A 61 21.35 18.13 -6.55
N LEU A 62 21.57 16.82 -6.57
CA LEU A 62 21.01 15.84 -5.64
C LEU A 62 21.98 15.53 -4.49
N LEU A 63 21.45 15.22 -3.31
CA LEU A 63 22.26 14.83 -2.16
C LEU A 63 22.88 13.45 -2.35
N THR A 64 24.17 13.31 -2.03
CA THR A 64 24.82 11.99 -2.06
C THR A 64 24.63 11.23 -0.75
N ASN A 65 24.51 11.92 0.40
CA ASN A 65 24.56 11.32 1.75
C ASN A 65 25.80 10.42 2.00
N ARG A 66 26.87 10.56 1.19
CA ARG A 66 28.05 9.71 1.28
C ARG A 66 28.62 9.67 2.70
N ASP A 67 28.81 10.82 3.34
CA ASP A 67 29.41 10.86 4.69
C ASP A 67 28.58 10.13 5.74
N ARG A 68 27.24 10.16 5.62
CA ARG A 68 26.33 9.44 6.54
C ARG A 68 26.34 7.94 6.27
N LEU A 69 26.21 7.54 5.00
CA LEU A 69 26.20 6.13 4.60
C LEU A 69 27.55 5.45 4.84
N MET A 70 28.66 6.15 4.59
CA MET A 70 30.02 5.66 4.85
C MET A 70 30.40 5.67 6.34
N SER A 71 29.59 6.32 7.19
CA SER A 71 29.71 6.25 8.65
C SER A 71 28.65 5.33 9.27
N SER A 72 27.94 4.54 8.46
CA SER A 72 26.93 3.59 8.94
C SER A 72 27.57 2.59 9.90
N PRO A 73 26.91 2.25 11.03
CA PRO A 73 27.36 1.17 11.90
C PRO A 73 27.15 -0.22 11.28
N ASP A 74 26.36 -0.31 10.20
CA ASP A 74 26.08 -1.54 9.48
C ASP A 74 27.24 -1.88 8.52
N PRO A 75 28.01 -2.97 8.78
CA PRO A 75 29.14 -3.35 7.94
C PRO A 75 28.71 -3.78 6.53
N ASP A 76 27.49 -4.30 6.35
CA ASP A 76 27.02 -4.81 5.06
C ASP A 76 26.77 -3.65 4.08
N VAL A 77 26.20 -2.55 4.57
CA VAL A 77 26.01 -1.31 3.79
C VAL A 77 27.36 -0.75 3.33
N LEU A 78 28.37 -0.73 4.22
CA LEU A 78 29.70 -0.26 3.89
C LEU A 78 30.40 -1.14 2.85
N SER A 79 30.30 -2.47 2.99
CA SER A 79 30.89 -3.41 2.04
C SER A 79 30.23 -3.26 0.67
N MET A 80 28.89 -3.20 0.63
CA MET A 80 28.11 -3.01 -0.59
C MET A 80 28.53 -1.75 -1.36
N ILE A 81 28.68 -0.61 -0.66
CA ILE A 81 29.07 0.65 -1.31
C ILE A 81 30.49 0.54 -1.87
N ARG A 82 31.44 0.01 -1.10
CA ARG A 82 32.84 -0.11 -1.51
C ARG A 82 33.03 -1.10 -2.67
N GLU A 83 32.35 -2.23 -2.62
CA GLU A 83 32.39 -3.24 -3.69
C GLU A 83 31.74 -2.71 -4.97
N GLY A 84 30.55 -2.11 -4.86
CA GLY A 84 29.87 -1.49 -5.99
C GLY A 84 30.69 -0.36 -6.62
N ALA A 85 31.36 0.48 -5.82
CA ALA A 85 32.23 1.53 -6.32
C ALA A 85 33.45 1.00 -7.08
N ARG A 86 34.07 -0.08 -6.59
CA ARG A 86 35.16 -0.78 -7.31
C ARG A 86 34.67 -1.38 -8.63
N GLU A 87 33.51 -2.01 -8.62
CA GLU A 87 32.90 -2.55 -9.83
C GLU A 87 32.62 -1.43 -10.86
N MET A 88 32.11 -0.29 -10.40
CA MET A 88 31.87 0.88 -11.24
C MET A 88 33.16 1.44 -11.85
N SER A 89 34.22 1.54 -11.06
CA SER A 89 35.52 2.06 -11.52
C SER A 89 36.12 1.18 -12.63
N THR A 90 36.09 -0.14 -12.45
CA THR A 90 36.62 -1.10 -13.46
C THR A 90 35.89 -1.03 -14.80
N HIS A 91 34.57 -0.83 -14.79
CA HIS A 91 33.76 -0.79 -16.01
C HIS A 91 33.66 0.60 -16.65
N GLY A 92 33.71 1.66 -15.84
CA GLY A 92 33.44 3.03 -16.29
C GLY A 92 34.67 3.88 -16.58
N ARG A 93 35.84 3.53 -16.01
CA ARG A 93 37.10 4.30 -16.14
C ARG A 93 38.34 3.37 -16.23
N PRO A 94 38.41 2.45 -17.21
CA PRO A 94 39.45 1.41 -17.26
C PRO A 94 40.91 1.91 -17.40
N ASN A 95 41.13 3.21 -17.65
CA ASN A 95 42.46 3.80 -17.90
C ASN A 95 42.97 4.75 -16.80
N LEU A 96 42.25 4.91 -15.68
CA LEU A 96 42.72 5.67 -14.52
C LEU A 96 43.24 4.69 -13.46
N TYR A 97 44.56 4.56 -13.35
CA TYR A 97 45.26 3.81 -12.29
C TYR A 97 45.19 4.57 -10.95
N ASN A 98 43.99 4.86 -10.46
CA ASN A 98 43.80 5.45 -9.15
C ASN A 98 42.84 4.55 -8.36
N ASP A 99 43.30 4.02 -7.22
CA ASP A 99 42.46 3.28 -6.26
C ASP A 99 41.40 4.19 -5.59
N ASP A 100 41.39 5.48 -5.93
CA ASP A 100 40.41 6.45 -5.44
C ASP A 100 39.06 6.29 -6.14
N VAL A 101 38.18 5.51 -5.49
CA VAL A 101 36.79 5.27 -5.90
C VAL A 101 35.79 6.21 -5.21
N ALA A 102 36.25 7.31 -4.59
CA ALA A 102 35.40 8.18 -3.77
C ALA A 102 34.25 8.82 -4.57
N LEU A 103 34.45 9.05 -5.87
CA LEU A 103 33.42 9.60 -6.74
C LEU A 103 32.37 8.56 -7.12
N GLU A 104 32.78 7.32 -7.38
CA GLU A 104 31.92 6.17 -7.62
C GLU A 104 31.09 5.85 -6.36
N GLU A 105 31.70 5.88 -5.17
CA GLU A 105 30.99 5.78 -3.89
C GLU A 105 29.94 6.89 -3.75
N ALA A 106 30.31 8.14 -4.03
CA ALA A 106 29.38 9.28 -3.95
C ALA A 106 28.21 9.15 -4.92
N LEU A 107 28.46 8.60 -6.12
CA LEU A 107 27.43 8.39 -7.12
C LEU A 107 26.49 7.24 -6.76
N LEU A 108 27.02 6.14 -6.24
CA LEU A 108 26.21 5.03 -5.74
C LEU A 108 25.35 5.48 -4.55
N CYS A 109 25.94 6.22 -3.61
CA CYS A 109 25.21 6.80 -2.48
C CYS A 109 24.10 7.77 -2.93
N LEU A 110 24.34 8.57 -3.99
CA LEU A 110 23.30 9.41 -4.61
C LEU A 110 22.13 8.58 -5.13
N VAL A 111 22.40 7.47 -5.83
CA VAL A 111 21.35 6.58 -6.33
C VAL A 111 20.57 6.01 -5.15
N MET A 112 21.25 5.41 -4.17
CA MET A 112 20.60 4.84 -2.98
C MET A 112 19.72 5.85 -2.23
N THR A 113 20.15 7.13 -2.21
CA THR A 113 19.44 8.21 -1.52
C THR A 113 18.22 8.75 -2.30
N ASN A 114 18.30 8.85 -3.62
CA ASN A 114 17.32 9.60 -4.43
C ASN A 114 16.49 8.73 -5.37
N ALA A 115 16.82 7.44 -5.49
CA ALA A 115 16.09 6.53 -6.35
C ALA A 115 14.69 6.27 -5.80
N VAL A 116 13.71 6.30 -6.70
CA VAL A 116 12.35 5.82 -6.46
C VAL A 116 12.13 4.52 -7.18
N GLU A 117 11.37 3.65 -6.52
CA GLU A 117 10.93 2.41 -7.12
C GLU A 117 9.85 2.68 -8.17
N VAL A 118 10.07 2.15 -9.36
CA VAL A 118 9.17 2.24 -10.52
C VAL A 118 8.27 1.02 -10.55
N GLN A 119 6.98 1.25 -10.57
CA GLN A 119 5.97 0.20 -10.70
C GLN A 119 5.21 0.34 -12.02
N ASP A 120 4.77 -0.78 -12.58
CA ASP A 120 3.83 -0.79 -13.70
C ASP A 120 2.40 -0.49 -13.23
N ASN A 121 1.46 -0.49 -14.17
CA ASN A 121 0.06 -0.19 -13.85
C ASN A 121 -0.62 -1.26 -12.96
N ASN A 122 -0.03 -2.44 -12.82
CA ASN A 122 -0.53 -3.51 -11.98
C ASN A 122 0.15 -3.51 -10.59
N GLY A 123 0.94 -2.48 -10.27
CA GLY A 123 1.71 -2.40 -9.03
C GLY A 123 2.95 -3.31 -9.01
N ARG A 124 3.33 -3.91 -10.15
CA ARG A 124 4.52 -4.75 -10.24
C ARG A 124 5.77 -3.88 -10.25
N MET A 125 6.69 -4.21 -9.37
CA MET A 125 8.02 -3.61 -9.27
C MET A 125 8.81 -3.88 -10.56
N LEU A 126 9.16 -2.82 -11.30
CA LEU A 126 9.90 -2.90 -12.56
C LEU A 126 11.39 -2.63 -12.36
N GLY A 127 11.75 -1.70 -11.48
CA GLY A 127 13.12 -1.19 -11.35
C GLY A 127 13.18 0.11 -10.54
N ILE A 128 14.31 0.79 -10.60
CA ILE A 128 14.52 2.07 -9.92
C ILE A 128 14.79 3.20 -10.92
N ALA A 129 14.36 4.41 -10.59
CA ALA A 129 14.66 5.63 -11.34
C ALA A 129 15.14 6.75 -10.43
N VAL A 130 16.10 7.54 -10.91
CA VAL A 130 16.53 8.78 -10.24
C VAL A 130 16.04 9.95 -11.10
N TYR A 131 15.35 10.91 -10.48
CA TYR A 131 14.89 12.13 -11.14
C TYR A 131 15.74 13.32 -10.71
N ASP A 132 15.65 14.43 -11.44
CA ASP A 132 16.41 15.62 -11.08
C ASP A 132 15.75 16.40 -9.92
N HIS A 133 16.37 17.52 -9.57
CA HIS A 133 15.93 18.41 -8.50
C HIS A 133 14.45 18.85 -8.58
N ASN A 134 13.81 18.84 -9.76
CA ASN A 134 12.40 19.20 -9.88
C ASN A 134 11.46 18.20 -9.17
N PHE A 135 11.93 16.97 -8.96
CA PHE A 135 11.22 15.94 -8.18
C PHE A 135 11.94 15.60 -6.88
N SER A 136 13.25 15.33 -6.93
CA SER A 136 14.00 14.80 -5.78
C SER A 136 14.21 15.80 -4.63
N TRP A 137 13.74 17.05 -4.76
CA TRP A 137 13.70 18.03 -3.66
C TRP A 137 12.32 18.12 -2.98
N ILE A 138 11.35 17.31 -3.39
CA ILE A 138 10.04 17.22 -2.73
C ILE A 138 10.20 16.34 -1.49
N ASN A 139 10.20 16.95 -0.31
CA ASN A 139 10.51 16.26 0.94
C ASN A 139 9.41 15.29 1.39
N HIS A 140 9.78 14.47 2.37
CA HIS A 140 8.86 13.54 3.01
C HIS A 140 7.94 14.21 4.03
N SER A 141 6.69 13.73 4.09
CA SER A 141 5.82 13.86 5.26
C SER A 141 5.04 12.56 5.45
N CYS A 142 4.72 12.22 6.70
CA CYS A 142 3.83 11.10 7.02
C CYS A 142 2.34 11.49 7.02
N SER A 143 2.07 12.78 6.79
CA SER A 143 0.76 13.32 6.41
C SER A 143 0.98 14.20 5.15
N PRO A 144 1.35 13.59 4.01
CA PRO A 144 1.69 14.32 2.80
C PRO A 144 0.49 15.05 2.21
N ASN A 145 0.77 16.05 1.37
CA ASN A 145 -0.23 16.82 0.62
C ASN A 145 -0.16 16.57 -0.90
N ALA A 146 0.82 15.79 -1.36
CA ALA A 146 0.94 15.32 -2.74
C ALA A 146 1.25 13.82 -2.82
N SER A 147 0.96 13.24 -3.98
CA SER A 147 1.37 11.91 -4.43
C SER A 147 2.01 12.02 -5.81
N TYR A 148 2.55 10.93 -6.34
CA TYR A 148 3.08 10.89 -7.70
C TYR A 148 2.65 9.63 -8.43
N ARG A 149 2.78 9.66 -9.76
CA ARG A 149 2.56 8.51 -10.65
C ARG A 149 3.61 8.45 -11.74
N PHE A 150 3.81 7.25 -12.27
CA PHE A 150 4.62 7.03 -13.46
C PHE A 150 3.78 7.22 -14.73
N PHE A 151 4.40 7.81 -15.74
CA PHE A 151 3.87 7.98 -17.08
C PHE A 151 4.77 7.27 -18.07
N PHE A 152 4.24 6.22 -18.70
CA PHE A 152 4.92 5.45 -19.73
C PHE A 152 4.49 5.98 -21.11
N SER A 153 5.38 6.71 -21.78
CA SER A 153 5.12 7.25 -23.12
C SER A 153 4.79 6.11 -24.09
N HIS A 154 3.54 6.05 -24.56
CA HIS A 154 3.15 5.18 -25.67
C HIS A 154 3.31 5.95 -26.98
N SER A 155 3.64 5.26 -28.06
CA SER A 155 3.94 5.82 -29.39
C SER A 155 2.84 6.70 -30.03
N ASN A 156 1.65 6.79 -29.41
CA ASN A 156 0.49 7.53 -29.93
C ASN A 156 -0.14 8.54 -28.95
N THR A 157 0.55 9.00 -27.92
CA THR A 157 -0.01 10.07 -27.06
C THR A 157 0.12 11.44 -27.71
N PRO A 158 -0.95 12.24 -27.80
CA PRO A 158 -0.87 13.61 -28.29
C PRO A 158 0.14 14.39 -27.44
N SER A 159 0.95 15.21 -28.10
CA SER A 159 1.91 16.10 -27.46
C SER A 159 1.26 16.75 -26.25
N PHE A 160 1.81 16.56 -25.05
CA PHE A 160 1.47 17.44 -23.92
C PHE A 160 1.63 18.87 -24.44
N SER A 161 0.52 19.58 -24.57
CA SER A 161 0.55 20.99 -24.92
C SER A 161 1.51 21.67 -23.95
N ASN A 162 2.47 22.42 -24.47
CA ASN A 162 3.59 23.09 -23.79
C ASN A 162 3.18 24.14 -22.71
N HIS A 163 2.18 23.85 -21.88
CA HIS A 163 1.55 24.81 -20.97
C HIS A 163 1.35 24.31 -19.54
N SER A 164 1.81 23.10 -19.16
CA SER A 164 1.86 22.72 -17.75
C SER A 164 3.04 23.42 -17.08
N ASN A 165 2.84 24.67 -16.66
CA ASN A 165 3.80 25.37 -15.81
C ASN A 165 3.99 24.58 -14.51
N MET A 166 5.23 24.47 -14.06
CA MET A 166 5.55 23.99 -12.71
C MET A 166 4.77 24.83 -11.69
N LEU A 167 3.89 24.18 -10.92
CA LEU A 167 3.14 24.81 -9.82
C LEU A 167 3.92 24.79 -8.50
N ILE A 168 5.10 24.14 -8.51
CA ILE A 168 6.01 24.07 -7.40
C ILE A 168 7.36 24.67 -7.79
N VAL A 169 8.00 25.33 -6.83
CA VAL A 169 9.29 25.99 -7.00
C VAL A 169 10.19 25.71 -5.80
N PRO A 170 11.52 25.67 -5.97
CA PRO A 170 12.43 25.59 -4.83
C PRO A 170 12.28 26.82 -3.92
N ALA A 171 12.34 26.62 -2.60
CA ALA A 171 12.12 27.67 -1.61
C ALA A 171 13.01 28.93 -1.78
N PHE A 172 14.19 28.80 -2.40
CA PHE A 172 15.19 29.88 -2.54
C PHE A 172 14.93 30.86 -3.68
N PHE A 173 14.00 30.59 -4.59
CA PHE A 173 13.74 31.49 -5.74
C PHE A 173 13.04 32.81 -5.37
N ASN A 174 12.63 32.99 -4.11
CA ASN A 174 11.97 34.22 -3.64
C ASN A 174 12.93 35.24 -2.99
N ASP A 175 14.20 34.90 -2.72
CA ASP A 175 15.17 35.86 -2.17
C ASP A 175 15.99 36.52 -3.28
N VAL A 176 15.64 37.77 -3.57
CA VAL A 176 16.27 38.63 -4.61
C VAL A 176 17.77 38.89 -4.35
N GLN A 177 18.32 38.50 -3.20
CA GLN A 177 19.69 38.85 -2.77
C GLN A 177 20.75 37.75 -2.95
N THR A 178 20.42 36.54 -3.39
CA THR A 178 21.39 35.42 -3.53
C THR A 178 21.71 35.01 -4.96
N GLN A 179 21.60 35.94 -5.92
CA GLN A 179 22.03 35.72 -7.32
C GLN A 179 23.56 35.52 -7.50
N GLY A 180 24.38 35.68 -6.46
CA GLY A 180 25.85 35.70 -6.59
C GLY A 180 26.64 34.49 -6.06
N LYS A 181 26.03 33.55 -5.32
CA LYS A 181 26.75 32.40 -4.70
C LYS A 181 25.90 31.14 -4.59
N SER A 182 25.14 30.82 -5.63
CA SER A 182 24.39 29.56 -5.65
C SER A 182 25.25 28.48 -6.31
N ASP A 183 25.83 27.61 -5.47
CA ASP A 183 26.48 26.34 -5.87
C ASP A 183 25.44 25.30 -6.37
N VAL A 184 24.24 25.76 -6.78
CA VAL A 184 23.19 24.95 -7.39
C VAL A 184 23.61 24.68 -8.82
N CYS A 185 24.44 23.65 -8.95
CA CYS A 185 24.91 23.10 -10.21
C CYS A 185 23.71 22.91 -11.16
N SER A 186 23.68 23.77 -12.17
CA SER A 186 22.68 23.73 -13.23
C SER A 186 22.68 22.34 -13.88
N THR A 187 21.50 21.71 -13.88
CA THR A 187 21.18 20.52 -14.69
C THR A 187 21.51 20.70 -16.18
N SER A 188 21.84 21.92 -16.61
CA SER A 188 22.42 22.24 -17.91
C SER A 188 23.79 21.59 -18.19
N GLN A 189 24.43 20.92 -17.22
CA GLN A 189 25.67 20.17 -17.43
C GLN A 189 25.48 18.74 -17.94
N LEU A 190 24.27 18.17 -17.89
CA LEU A 190 23.97 16.95 -18.64
C LEU A 190 23.94 17.32 -20.12
N LYS A 191 24.93 16.84 -20.89
CA LYS A 191 25.06 17.12 -22.33
C LYS A 191 23.68 17.02 -22.99
N GLN A 192 23.27 18.13 -23.61
CA GLN A 192 22.11 18.20 -24.49
C GLN A 192 22.30 17.14 -25.59
N GLY A 193 21.64 15.98 -25.45
CA GLY A 193 21.87 14.81 -26.31
C GLY A 193 21.91 13.45 -25.61
N CYS A 194 21.91 13.37 -24.27
CA CYS A 194 21.65 12.08 -23.60
C CYS A 194 20.14 11.80 -23.64
N GLU A 195 19.71 10.81 -24.42
CA GLU A 195 18.32 10.35 -24.43
C GLU A 195 17.94 9.89 -23.02
N ARG A 196 17.09 10.67 -22.33
CA ARG A 196 16.54 10.30 -21.04
C ARG A 196 15.53 9.17 -21.26
N TYR A 197 15.97 7.94 -21.06
CA TYR A 197 15.15 6.74 -21.17
C TYR A 197 14.50 6.39 -19.82
N GLY A 198 13.23 5.99 -19.86
CA GLY A 198 12.48 5.51 -18.70
C GLY A 198 11.15 6.24 -18.48
N PRO A 199 10.34 5.78 -17.52
CA PRO A 199 9.05 6.39 -17.22
C PRO A 199 9.22 7.78 -16.65
N SER A 200 8.43 8.73 -17.15
CA SER A 200 8.36 10.07 -16.56
C SER A 200 7.54 10.05 -15.28
N ILE A 201 7.78 11.00 -14.37
CA ILE A 201 7.02 11.13 -13.13
C ILE A 201 6.16 12.39 -13.16
N ILE A 202 4.93 12.28 -12.65
CA ILE A 202 4.02 13.42 -12.49
C ILE A 202 3.61 13.50 -11.02
N VAL A 203 3.82 14.64 -10.40
CA VAL A 203 3.41 14.92 -9.02
C VAL A 203 2.03 15.56 -9.03
N ARG A 204 1.16 15.18 -8.11
CA ARG A 204 -0.24 15.63 -8.02
C ARG A 204 -0.63 15.90 -6.58
N SER A 205 -1.36 17.00 -6.33
CA SER A 205 -1.88 17.31 -5.01
C SER A 205 -3.01 16.35 -4.60
N ILE A 206 -2.97 15.85 -3.38
CA ILE A 206 -4.06 15.06 -2.76
C ILE A 206 -4.86 15.86 -1.73
N LYS A 207 -4.32 17.00 -1.29
CA LYS A 207 -4.95 17.97 -0.38
C LYS A 207 -4.90 19.36 -1.00
N ARG A 208 -5.65 20.32 -0.45
CA ARG A 208 -5.41 21.74 -0.76
C ARG A 208 -4.02 22.12 -0.25
N ILE A 209 -3.26 22.87 -1.05
CA ILE A 209 -1.93 23.37 -0.70
C ILE A 209 -1.97 24.90 -0.84
N ASN A 210 -1.61 25.62 0.22
CA ASN A 210 -1.60 27.08 0.15
C ASN A 210 -0.33 27.58 -0.53
N LYS A 211 -0.39 28.77 -1.14
CA LYS A 211 0.80 29.42 -1.69
C LYS A 211 1.93 29.49 -0.64
N GLY A 212 3.13 29.05 -1.04
CA GLY A 212 4.32 29.03 -0.19
C GLY A 212 4.39 27.85 0.78
N GLU A 213 3.35 27.01 0.87
CA GLU A 213 3.36 25.78 1.68
C GLU A 213 4.31 24.74 1.08
N ALA A 214 4.97 23.98 1.95
CA ALA A 214 5.80 22.83 1.60
C ALA A 214 5.00 21.79 0.83
N VAL A 215 5.52 21.34 -0.31
CA VAL A 215 4.96 20.17 -1.00
C VAL A 215 5.70 18.94 -0.53
N THR A 216 4.95 17.93 -0.11
CA THR A 216 5.49 16.70 0.49
C THR A 216 4.81 15.46 -0.05
N VAL A 217 5.59 14.38 -0.18
CA VAL A 217 5.14 13.05 -0.63
C VAL A 217 5.52 11.97 0.41
N PRO A 218 4.85 10.81 0.43
CA PRO A 218 5.28 9.70 1.28
C PRO A 218 6.51 9.01 0.67
N TYR A 219 7.49 8.66 1.50
CA TYR A 219 8.67 7.87 1.13
C TYR A 219 8.62 6.44 1.69
N THR A 220 7.65 6.18 2.56
CA THR A 220 7.41 4.95 3.31
C THR A 220 5.90 4.72 3.35
N ASP A 221 5.47 3.50 3.69
CA ASP A 221 4.07 3.16 3.85
C ASP A 221 3.43 3.90 5.06
N LEU A 222 2.33 4.60 4.81
CA LEU A 222 1.62 5.39 5.81
C LEU A 222 0.75 4.55 6.75
N LEU A 223 0.49 3.27 6.41
CA LEU A 223 -0.20 2.31 7.27
C LEU A 223 0.73 1.62 8.27
N GLN A 224 2.01 1.99 8.28
CA GLN A 224 2.95 1.54 9.31
C GLN A 224 2.93 2.44 10.56
N PRO A 225 3.26 1.87 11.74
CA PRO A 225 3.53 2.59 12.97
C PRO A 225 4.61 3.68 12.83
N LYS A 226 4.58 4.67 13.72
CA LYS A 226 5.55 5.77 13.74
C LYS A 226 7.00 5.25 13.81
N ALA A 227 7.27 4.28 14.69
CA ALA A 227 8.61 3.75 14.89
C ALA A 227 9.16 3.09 13.62
N MET A 228 8.35 2.26 12.95
CA MET A 228 8.72 1.60 11.69
C MET A 228 8.96 2.61 10.57
N ARG A 229 8.04 3.59 10.41
CA ARG A 229 8.23 4.68 9.42
C ARG A 229 9.54 5.43 9.67
N GLN A 230 9.86 5.76 10.92
CA GLN A 230 11.11 6.46 11.23
C GLN A 230 12.36 5.58 11.03
N ALA A 231 12.27 4.28 11.32
CA ALA A 231 13.35 3.33 11.09
C ALA A 231 13.66 3.14 9.59
N GLU A 232 12.64 2.99 8.75
CA GLU A 232 12.80 2.90 7.29
C GLU A 232 13.42 4.18 6.71
N LEU A 233 12.91 5.34 7.14
CA LEU A 233 13.43 6.64 6.72
C LEU A 233 14.88 6.87 7.16
N TRP A 234 15.24 6.42 8.36
CA TRP A 234 16.61 6.47 8.84
C TRP A 234 17.52 5.56 8.00
N SER A 235 17.14 4.29 7.84
CA SER A 235 17.92 3.30 7.09
C SER A 235 18.20 3.77 5.65
N LYS A 236 17.16 4.19 4.92
CA LYS A 236 17.28 4.51 3.49
C LYS A 236 17.68 5.96 3.22
N TYR A 237 17.10 6.92 3.94
CA TYR A 237 17.24 8.35 3.65
C TYR A 237 18.07 9.12 4.69
N GLN A 238 18.50 8.44 5.77
CA GLN A 238 19.41 8.98 6.78
C GLN A 238 18.84 10.20 7.53
N PHE A 239 17.52 10.22 7.77
CA PHE A 239 16.87 11.25 8.59
C PHE A 239 15.72 10.68 9.43
N VAL A 240 15.38 11.38 10.52
CA VAL A 240 14.21 11.07 11.36
C VAL A 240 13.10 12.07 11.06
N CYS A 241 11.93 11.60 10.65
CA CYS A 241 10.81 12.49 10.32
C CYS A 241 10.23 13.19 11.57
N CYS A 242 10.06 14.51 11.47
CA CYS A 242 9.46 15.38 12.48
C CYS A 242 8.14 16.05 12.02
N CYS A 243 7.44 15.48 11.03
CA CYS A 243 6.17 16.03 10.55
C CYS A 243 5.09 16.07 11.64
N LYS A 244 3.98 16.80 11.39
CA LYS A 244 2.85 16.96 12.34
C LYS A 244 2.32 15.63 12.89
N ARG A 245 2.27 14.58 12.07
CA ARG A 245 1.83 13.23 12.49
C ARG A 245 2.84 12.59 13.45
N CYS A 246 4.13 12.68 13.16
CA CYS A 246 5.20 12.11 14.01
C CYS A 246 5.41 12.88 15.31
N THR A 247 5.15 14.19 15.35
CA THR A 247 5.33 15.03 16.55
C THR A 247 4.08 15.17 17.40
N ALA A 248 2.94 14.63 16.97
CA ALA A 248 1.69 14.67 17.72
C ALA A 248 1.83 14.03 19.10
N SER A 249 1.40 14.75 20.13
CA SER A 249 1.29 14.28 21.51
C SER A 249 -0.04 14.78 22.10
N PRO A 250 -1.00 13.88 22.44
CA PRO A 250 -0.92 12.42 22.29
C PRO A 250 -0.87 11.97 20.81
N PRO A 251 -0.47 10.71 20.53
CA PRO A 251 -0.48 10.16 19.17
C PRO A 251 -1.83 10.33 18.48
N THR A 252 -1.79 10.55 17.17
CA THR A 252 -3.00 10.67 16.34
C THR A 252 -3.87 9.43 16.46
N TYR A 253 -5.17 9.56 16.13
CA TYR A 253 -6.09 8.41 16.16
C TYR A 253 -5.55 7.23 15.34
N VAL A 254 -5.10 7.50 14.11
CA VAL A 254 -4.54 6.49 13.21
C VAL A 254 -3.32 5.80 13.82
N ASP A 255 -2.34 6.57 14.31
CA ASP A 255 -1.12 5.96 14.88
C ASP A 255 -1.42 5.12 16.13
N ARG A 256 -2.33 5.60 16.99
CA ARG A 256 -2.75 4.84 18.18
C ARG A 256 -3.33 3.48 17.80
N THR A 257 -4.24 3.48 16.83
CA THR A 257 -5.00 2.31 16.42
C THR A 257 -4.18 1.33 15.58
N LEU A 258 -3.21 1.80 14.79
CA LEU A 258 -2.27 0.95 14.05
C LEU A 258 -1.35 0.12 14.96
N GLU A 259 -1.18 0.52 16.23
CA GLU A 259 -0.34 -0.16 17.23
C GLU A 259 -1.17 -0.80 18.35
N GLU A 260 -2.50 -0.71 18.30
CA GLU A 260 -3.38 -1.13 19.40
C GLU A 260 -3.44 -2.65 19.57
N ILE A 261 -3.00 -3.13 20.74
CA ILE A 261 -3.01 -4.53 21.14
C ILE A 261 -3.77 -4.64 22.46
N SER A 262 -4.55 -5.70 22.59
CA SER A 262 -5.15 -6.13 23.84
C SER A 262 -4.41 -7.35 24.40
N ALA A 263 -4.18 -7.38 25.70
CA ALA A 263 -3.53 -8.50 26.37
C ALA A 263 -4.41 -8.98 27.53
N TYR A 264 -4.62 -10.30 27.61
CA TYR A 264 -5.44 -10.93 28.63
C TYR A 264 -4.68 -12.07 29.29
N SER A 265 -4.72 -12.17 30.62
CA SER A 265 -4.24 -13.36 31.32
C SER A 265 -5.26 -14.48 31.24
N LEU A 266 -4.78 -15.71 31.06
CA LEU A 266 -5.63 -16.90 31.16
C LEU A 266 -5.93 -17.31 32.62
N GLU A 267 -5.20 -16.78 33.60
CA GLU A 267 -5.42 -17.03 35.01
C GLU A 267 -6.42 -16.00 35.57
N LEU A 268 -7.64 -16.44 35.86
CA LEU A 268 -8.73 -15.59 36.36
C LEU A 268 -8.39 -14.91 37.70
N ASN A 269 -8.73 -13.62 37.79
CA ASN A 269 -9.01 -12.81 39.01
C ASN A 269 -7.88 -12.06 39.73
N SER A 270 -6.66 -11.94 39.21
CA SER A 270 -5.73 -10.91 39.69
C SER A 270 -5.79 -9.68 38.79
N ARG A 271 -6.09 -8.51 39.38
CA ARG A 271 -5.79 -7.23 38.71
C ARG A 271 -4.28 -7.20 38.49
N PHE A 272 -3.85 -7.26 37.25
CA PHE A 272 -2.44 -7.15 36.91
C PHE A 272 -1.96 -5.72 37.19
N ASP A 273 -0.97 -5.62 38.07
CA ASP A 273 -0.16 -4.41 38.32
C ASP A 273 1.29 -4.64 37.83
N HIS A 274 1.49 -5.60 36.91
CA HIS A 274 2.76 -5.84 36.24
C HIS A 274 2.84 -5.03 34.94
N HIS A 275 4.01 -4.46 34.68
CA HIS A 275 4.28 -3.56 33.56
C HIS A 275 4.20 -4.33 32.22
N PHE A 276 3.00 -4.37 31.60
CA PHE A 276 2.82 -4.90 30.24
C PHE A 276 3.79 -4.21 29.28
N ASN A 277 4.84 -4.92 28.87
CA ASN A 277 5.81 -4.41 27.92
C ASN A 277 5.23 -4.52 26.51
N ARG A 278 4.60 -3.43 26.07
CA ARG A 278 4.00 -3.33 24.73
C ARG A 278 5.03 -3.55 23.62
N ASP A 279 6.28 -3.15 23.82
CA ASP A 279 7.33 -3.28 22.81
C ASP A 279 7.73 -4.75 22.62
N GLU A 280 7.87 -5.51 23.71
CA GLU A 280 8.12 -6.96 23.65
C GLU A 280 6.93 -7.71 23.03
N ALA A 281 5.70 -7.34 23.38
CA ALA A 281 4.49 -7.92 22.79
C ALA A 281 4.40 -7.67 21.29
N ASN A 282 4.68 -6.43 20.85
CA ASN A 282 4.76 -6.06 19.44
C ASN A 282 5.83 -6.87 18.70
N GLN A 283 7.01 -7.02 19.30
CA GLN A 283 8.10 -7.77 18.68
C GLN A 283 7.71 -9.24 18.47
N LYS A 284 7.17 -9.91 19.50
CA LYS A 284 6.72 -11.32 19.38
C LYS A 284 5.65 -11.51 18.30
N LEU A 285 4.69 -10.57 18.18
CA LEU A 285 3.67 -10.59 17.14
C LEU A 285 4.27 -10.38 15.74
N THR A 286 5.26 -9.49 15.62
CA THR A 286 5.96 -9.21 14.37
C THR A 286 6.78 -10.41 13.94
N ASP A 287 7.57 -10.99 14.84
CA ASP A 287 8.39 -12.18 14.58
C ASP A 287 7.54 -13.36 14.08
N TYR A 288 6.40 -13.61 14.75
CA TYR A 288 5.45 -14.65 14.31
C TYR A 288 4.90 -14.38 12.91
N MET A 289 4.55 -13.13 12.60
CA MET A 289 4.03 -12.76 11.29
C MET A 289 5.10 -12.91 10.19
N ASP A 290 6.32 -12.49 10.47
CA ASP A 290 7.45 -12.60 9.55
C ASP A 290 7.82 -14.06 9.29
N GLU A 291 7.75 -14.93 10.31
CA GLU A 291 7.93 -16.37 10.14
C GLU A 291 6.89 -16.96 9.17
N VAL A 292 5.60 -16.64 9.37
CA VAL A 292 4.50 -17.13 8.52
C VAL A 292 4.64 -16.63 7.09
N VAL A 293 5.01 -15.37 6.89
CA VAL A 293 5.22 -14.79 5.55
C VAL A 293 6.44 -15.41 4.88
N THR A 294 7.53 -15.62 5.61
CA THR A 294 8.77 -16.22 5.08
C THR A 294 8.53 -17.67 4.65
N GLU A 295 7.81 -18.46 5.44
CA GLU A 295 7.41 -19.83 5.09
C GLU A 295 6.56 -19.84 3.82
N TYR A 296 5.58 -18.93 3.71
CA TYR A 296 4.74 -18.81 2.54
C TYR A 296 5.55 -18.51 1.27
N LEU A 297 6.47 -17.54 1.34
CA LEU A 297 7.31 -17.16 0.20
C LEU A 297 8.33 -18.23 -0.19
N SER A 298 8.80 -19.04 0.77
CA SER A 298 9.83 -20.06 0.56
C SER A 298 9.27 -21.40 0.07
N VAL A 299 8.21 -21.88 0.73
CA VAL A 299 7.60 -23.19 0.48
C VAL A 299 6.51 -23.09 -0.59
N GLY A 300 5.89 -21.92 -0.73
CA GLY A 300 4.75 -21.73 -1.62
C GLY A 300 3.50 -22.48 -1.13
N ASP A 301 3.33 -22.68 0.18
CA ASP A 301 2.14 -23.30 0.77
C ASP A 301 1.13 -22.24 1.25
N PRO A 302 0.16 -21.82 0.41
CA PRO A 302 -0.86 -20.87 0.80
C PRO A 302 -1.83 -21.41 1.86
N GLU A 303 -1.96 -22.73 2.03
CA GLU A 303 -2.90 -23.30 3.00
C GLU A 303 -2.39 -23.18 4.43
N SER A 304 -1.12 -23.56 4.67
CA SER A 304 -0.45 -23.36 5.96
C SER A 304 -0.49 -21.88 6.35
N CYS A 305 -0.16 -20.98 5.40
CA CYS A 305 -0.20 -19.54 5.60
C CYS A 305 -1.59 -19.05 6.06
N CYS A 306 -2.67 -19.45 5.35
CA CYS A 306 -4.03 -19.06 5.70
C CYS A 306 -4.40 -19.52 7.12
N LYS A 307 -4.11 -20.78 7.47
CA LYS A 307 -4.44 -21.34 8.79
C LYS A 307 -3.74 -20.58 9.92
N LYS A 308 -2.43 -20.32 9.78
CA LYS A 308 -1.64 -19.62 10.81
C LYS A 308 -2.09 -18.16 10.99
N MET A 309 -2.33 -17.44 9.89
CA MET A 309 -2.81 -16.06 9.95
C MET A 309 -4.23 -15.97 10.53
N GLU A 310 -5.16 -16.84 10.11
CA GLU A 310 -6.51 -16.85 10.68
C GLU A 310 -6.50 -17.25 12.16
N HIS A 311 -5.60 -18.16 12.57
CA HIS A 311 -5.42 -18.51 13.97
C HIS A 311 -4.98 -17.30 14.81
N LEU A 312 -3.96 -16.56 14.36
CA LEU A 312 -3.51 -15.35 15.02
C LEU A 312 -4.64 -14.31 15.16
N LEU A 313 -5.40 -14.09 14.09
CA LEU A 313 -6.49 -13.13 14.06
C LEU A 313 -7.69 -13.53 14.93
N ASN A 314 -7.96 -14.83 15.07
CA ASN A 314 -9.11 -15.35 15.84
C ASN A 314 -8.79 -15.57 17.32
N GLN A 315 -7.66 -16.21 17.59
CA GLN A 315 -7.35 -16.72 18.93
C GLN A 315 -6.39 -15.78 19.65
N GLY A 316 -5.55 -15.06 18.91
CA GLY A 316 -4.43 -14.28 19.44
C GLY A 316 -3.14 -15.10 19.51
N LEU A 317 -2.07 -14.49 20.01
CA LEU A 317 -0.78 -15.13 20.24
C LEU A 317 -0.57 -15.34 21.74
N LEU A 318 -0.35 -16.59 22.15
CA LEU A 318 0.05 -16.89 23.51
C LEU A 318 1.52 -16.54 23.71
N CYS A 319 1.81 -15.73 24.72
CA CYS A 319 3.14 -15.30 25.08
C CYS A 319 3.40 -15.56 26.55
N GLU A 320 4.43 -16.36 26.83
CA GLU A 320 4.99 -16.44 28.18
C GLU A 320 5.77 -15.16 28.46
N LEU A 321 5.40 -14.45 29.52
CA LEU A 321 6.24 -13.42 30.12
C LEU A 321 7.19 -14.11 31.10
N SER A 322 8.49 -13.89 30.90
CA SER A 322 9.51 -14.36 31.84
C SER A 322 9.55 -13.38 33.01
N GLU A 323 9.28 -13.83 34.23
CA GLU A 323 9.71 -13.10 35.43
C GLU A 323 10.74 -13.89 36.23
N THR A 324 11.72 -13.12 36.69
CA THR A 324 12.69 -13.43 37.73
C THR A 324 11.96 -13.84 39.03
N GLY A 325 11.68 -15.14 39.19
CA GLY A 325 11.54 -15.76 40.50
C GLY A 325 10.14 -16.21 40.95
N GLU A 326 9.03 -15.69 40.40
CA GLU A 326 7.67 -16.07 40.84
C GLU A 326 6.72 -16.33 39.67
N GLY A 327 6.57 -17.60 39.26
CA GLY A 327 5.49 -18.08 38.37
C GLY A 327 5.56 -17.63 36.90
N LYS A 328 5.18 -18.52 35.97
CA LYS A 328 5.05 -18.16 34.55
C LYS A 328 3.67 -17.57 34.29
N VAL A 329 3.60 -16.30 33.89
CA VAL A 329 2.34 -15.70 33.42
C VAL A 329 2.22 -15.88 31.91
N VAL A 330 1.12 -16.50 31.48
CA VAL A 330 0.79 -16.63 30.05
C VAL A 330 -0.24 -15.57 29.68
N LEU A 331 0.15 -14.67 28.78
CA LEU A 331 -0.74 -13.68 28.19
C LEU A 331 -1.22 -14.11 26.81
N ASN A 332 -2.47 -13.81 26.50
CA ASN A 332 -2.99 -13.88 25.15
C ASN A 332 -3.02 -12.48 24.54
N LEU A 333 -2.19 -12.27 23.51
CA LEU A 333 -2.09 -11.02 22.76
C LEU A 333 -3.05 -11.04 21.57
N ARG A 334 -3.91 -10.02 21.47
CA ARG A 334 -4.86 -9.86 20.37
C ARG A 334 -4.71 -8.52 19.68
N LEU A 335 -4.61 -8.57 18.35
CA LEU A 335 -4.53 -7.40 17.48
C LEU A 335 -5.87 -6.68 17.44
N HIS A 336 -5.86 -5.35 17.51
CA HIS A 336 -7.00 -4.56 17.08
C HIS A 336 -7.25 -4.78 15.58
N PRO A 337 -8.50 -4.80 15.07
CA PRO A 337 -8.78 -5.03 13.64
C PRO A 337 -8.14 -4.03 12.67
N LEU A 338 -7.79 -2.85 13.17
CA LEU A 338 -7.11 -1.79 12.42
C LEU A 338 -5.60 -1.74 12.71
N HIS A 339 -5.06 -2.70 13.46
CA HIS A 339 -3.62 -2.81 13.72
C HIS A 339 -2.87 -3.07 12.41
N HIS A 340 -1.66 -2.52 12.23
CA HIS A 340 -0.90 -2.66 10.99
C HIS A 340 -0.63 -4.14 10.61
N LEU A 341 -0.27 -4.99 11.58
CA LEU A 341 -0.14 -6.44 11.36
C LEU A 341 -1.47 -7.08 10.92
N ALA A 342 -2.62 -6.64 11.42
CA ALA A 342 -3.91 -7.16 10.97
C ALA A 342 -4.21 -6.75 9.52
N LEU A 343 -3.90 -5.51 9.13
CA LEU A 343 -4.02 -5.05 7.75
C LEU A 343 -3.11 -5.85 6.79
N ASN A 344 -1.88 -6.15 7.22
CA ASN A 344 -0.96 -7.02 6.48
C ASN A 344 -1.53 -8.45 6.37
N ALA A 345 -2.09 -8.99 7.45
CA ALA A 345 -2.75 -10.30 7.43
C ALA A 345 -3.90 -10.33 6.43
N TYR A 346 -4.78 -9.32 6.42
CA TYR A 346 -5.90 -9.26 5.47
C TYR A 346 -5.41 -9.19 4.02
N THR A 347 -4.34 -8.43 3.76
CA THR A 347 -3.72 -8.33 2.43
C THR A 347 -3.20 -9.69 1.98
N THR A 348 -2.45 -10.38 2.85
CA THR A 348 -1.88 -11.70 2.54
C THR A 348 -2.96 -12.76 2.38
N LEU A 349 -3.96 -12.80 3.28
CA LEU A 349 -5.09 -13.73 3.20
C LEU A 349 -5.90 -13.54 1.93
N ALA A 350 -6.21 -12.28 1.56
CA ALA A 350 -6.90 -11.99 0.30
C ALA A 350 -6.15 -12.55 -0.91
N SER A 351 -4.82 -12.39 -0.94
CA SER A 351 -3.96 -12.91 -2.02
C SER A 351 -3.83 -14.43 -2.00
N ALA A 352 -3.55 -15.03 -0.84
CA ALA A 352 -3.36 -16.48 -0.68
C ALA A 352 -4.64 -17.25 -1.05
N TYR A 353 -5.82 -16.80 -0.62
CA TYR A 353 -7.09 -17.42 -1.02
C TYR A 353 -7.39 -17.25 -2.52
N LYS A 354 -6.98 -16.13 -3.13
CA LYS A 354 -7.10 -15.93 -4.59
C LYS A 354 -6.23 -16.92 -5.35
N ILE A 355 -4.98 -17.12 -4.91
CA ILE A 355 -4.05 -18.09 -5.50
C ILE A 355 -4.60 -19.52 -5.36
N ARG A 356 -5.02 -19.92 -4.15
CA ARG A 356 -5.64 -21.25 -3.93
C ARG A 356 -6.85 -21.49 -4.82
N SER A 357 -7.71 -20.49 -5.00
CA SER A 357 -8.84 -20.58 -5.93
C SER A 357 -8.39 -20.84 -7.36
N ASN A 358 -7.35 -20.15 -7.83
CA ASN A 358 -6.85 -20.30 -9.20
C ASN A 358 -6.16 -21.65 -9.40
N ASP A 359 -5.37 -22.10 -8.43
CA ASP A 359 -4.65 -23.39 -8.51
C ASP A 359 -5.63 -24.57 -8.56
N LEU A 360 -6.69 -24.53 -7.75
CA LEU A 360 -7.76 -25.54 -7.78
C LEU A 360 -8.48 -25.58 -9.14
N LEU A 361 -8.74 -24.42 -9.75
CA LEU A 361 -9.35 -24.34 -11.08
C LEU A 361 -8.40 -24.82 -12.19
N ALA A 362 -7.09 -24.64 -12.02
CA ALA A 362 -6.09 -25.08 -12.98
C ALA A 362 -5.86 -26.61 -12.95
N LEU A 363 -5.99 -27.23 -11.77
CA LEU A 363 -5.68 -28.65 -11.58
C LEU A 363 -6.77 -29.60 -12.10
N ASN A 364 -8.07 -29.27 -12.03
CA ASN A 364 -9.18 -30.10 -12.56
C ASN A 364 -10.51 -29.32 -12.66
N SER A 365 -10.81 -28.72 -13.82
CA SER A 365 -12.06 -27.96 -14.05
C SER A 365 -13.35 -28.79 -14.04
N ASP A 366 -13.24 -30.12 -14.17
CA ASP A 366 -14.39 -31.02 -14.40
C ASP A 366 -14.89 -31.70 -13.11
N ASN A 367 -14.29 -31.40 -11.95
CA ASN A 367 -14.71 -31.93 -10.66
C ASN A 367 -15.55 -30.89 -9.89
N ASP A 368 -16.84 -31.17 -9.72
CA ASP A 368 -17.78 -30.31 -8.98
C ASP A 368 -17.33 -29.99 -7.55
N ALA A 369 -16.59 -30.90 -6.89
CA ALA A 369 -16.05 -30.65 -5.54
C ALA A 369 -14.92 -29.62 -5.54
N HIS A 370 -13.97 -29.71 -6.50
CA HIS A 370 -12.90 -28.72 -6.64
C HIS A 370 -13.45 -27.37 -7.09
N ASN A 371 -14.44 -27.34 -7.97
CA ASN A 371 -15.13 -26.11 -8.39
C ASN A 371 -15.83 -25.43 -7.21
N LEU A 372 -16.49 -26.20 -6.34
CA LEU A 372 -17.12 -25.71 -5.12
C LEU A 372 -16.09 -25.13 -4.14
N GLU A 373 -14.97 -25.84 -3.95
CA GLU A 373 -13.89 -25.39 -3.07
C GLU A 373 -13.24 -24.11 -3.59
N ALA A 374 -12.87 -24.06 -4.86
CA ALA A 374 -12.32 -22.87 -5.51
C ALA A 374 -13.27 -21.67 -5.37
N PHE A 375 -14.57 -21.89 -5.58
CA PHE A 375 -15.58 -20.85 -5.37
C PHE A 375 -15.59 -20.32 -3.93
N ASN A 376 -15.51 -21.21 -2.93
CA ASN A 376 -15.43 -20.81 -1.52
C ASN A 376 -14.13 -20.03 -1.23
N MET A 377 -13.00 -20.42 -1.81
CA MET A 377 -11.73 -19.70 -1.66
C MET A 377 -11.80 -18.29 -2.28
N SER A 378 -12.32 -18.18 -3.51
CA SER A 378 -12.56 -16.88 -4.17
C SER A 378 -13.45 -15.97 -3.31
N ARG A 379 -14.44 -16.56 -2.65
CA ARG A 379 -15.34 -15.83 -1.77
C ARG A 379 -14.67 -15.32 -0.50
N THR A 380 -13.87 -16.16 0.17
CA THR A 380 -13.08 -15.76 1.33
C THR A 380 -12.07 -14.66 0.95
N SER A 381 -11.41 -14.78 -0.20
CA SER A 381 -10.54 -13.74 -0.77
C SER A 381 -11.26 -12.39 -0.92
N ALA A 382 -12.44 -12.38 -1.56
CA ALA A 382 -13.25 -11.17 -1.72
C ALA A 382 -13.71 -10.59 -0.37
N GLY A 383 -13.99 -11.44 0.62
CA GLY A 383 -14.33 -11.02 1.98
C GLY A 383 -13.19 -10.27 2.67
N TYR A 384 -11.97 -10.79 2.60
CA TYR A 384 -10.78 -10.10 3.13
C TYR A 384 -10.45 -8.82 2.37
N SER A 385 -10.55 -8.81 1.04
CA SER A 385 -10.35 -7.57 0.26
C SER A 385 -11.35 -6.48 0.67
N LEU A 386 -12.63 -6.84 0.87
CA LEU A 386 -13.66 -5.89 1.31
C LEU A 386 -13.43 -5.38 2.74
N LEU A 387 -13.02 -6.26 3.66
CA LEU A 387 -12.67 -5.89 5.03
C LEU A 387 -11.49 -4.92 5.06
N LEU A 388 -10.44 -5.20 4.29
CA LEU A 388 -9.25 -4.35 4.17
C LEU A 388 -9.58 -2.96 3.59
N ALA A 389 -10.45 -2.92 2.57
CA ALA A 389 -10.93 -1.67 1.98
C ALA A 389 -11.71 -0.83 3.00
N GLY A 390 -12.65 -1.45 3.72
CA GLY A 390 -13.41 -0.77 4.76
C GLY A 390 -12.54 -0.30 5.93
N ALA A 391 -11.58 -1.11 6.37
CA ALA A 391 -10.62 -0.78 7.43
C ALA A 391 -9.77 0.45 7.06
N THR A 392 -9.23 0.45 5.84
CA THR A 392 -8.36 1.52 5.36
C THR A 392 -9.15 2.80 5.05
N ASP A 393 -10.36 2.70 4.52
CA ASP A 393 -11.25 3.86 4.34
C ASP A 393 -11.58 4.53 5.67
N TYR A 394 -11.84 3.72 6.69
CA TYR A 394 -12.10 4.22 8.04
C TYR A 394 -10.90 4.98 8.64
N LEU A 395 -9.67 4.50 8.41
CA LEU A 395 -8.45 5.24 8.77
C LEU A 395 -8.30 6.51 7.93
N PHE A 396 -8.58 6.44 6.62
CA PHE A 396 -8.55 7.56 5.69
C PHE A 396 -9.49 8.71 6.08
N GLN A 397 -10.67 8.41 6.65
CA GLN A 397 -11.58 9.43 7.17
C GLN A 397 -10.95 10.27 8.30
N SER A 398 -9.98 9.73 9.03
CA SER A 398 -9.24 10.43 10.09
C SER A 398 -7.92 11.05 9.60
N GLU A 399 -7.25 10.45 8.61
CA GLU A 399 -6.05 10.98 7.96
C GLU A 399 -6.20 10.91 6.43
N SER A 400 -6.59 12.03 5.84
CA SER A 400 -6.85 12.15 4.40
C SER A 400 -5.65 11.83 3.50
N SER A 401 -4.41 11.81 4.02
CA SER A 401 -3.26 11.38 3.20
C SER A 401 -3.26 9.88 2.86
N LEU A 402 -4.09 9.08 3.51
CA LEU A 402 -4.25 7.65 3.21
C LEU A 402 -5.12 7.38 1.96
N ILE A 403 -5.52 8.42 1.24
CA ILE A 403 -6.39 8.33 0.06
C ILE A 403 -5.87 7.37 -1.02
N ALA A 404 -4.54 7.30 -1.21
CA ALA A 404 -3.93 6.37 -2.16
C ALA A 404 -4.13 4.90 -1.76
N SER A 405 -3.88 4.57 -0.48
CA SER A 405 -4.11 3.23 0.07
C SER A 405 -5.60 2.87 0.02
N ALA A 406 -6.49 3.79 0.39
CA ALA A 406 -7.93 3.57 0.31
C ALA A 406 -8.38 3.31 -1.14
N ALA A 407 -7.90 4.09 -2.11
CA ALA A 407 -8.19 3.89 -3.53
C ALA A 407 -7.79 2.48 -4.00
N ASN A 408 -6.55 2.07 -3.72
CA ASN A 408 -6.03 0.75 -4.08
C ASN A 408 -6.89 -0.39 -3.52
N PHE A 409 -7.23 -0.33 -2.23
CA PHE A 409 -7.98 -1.40 -1.60
C PHE A 409 -9.44 -1.45 -2.04
N TRP A 410 -10.08 -0.31 -2.31
CA TRP A 410 -11.43 -0.30 -2.90
C TRP A 410 -11.46 -0.88 -4.32
N VAL A 411 -10.47 -0.56 -5.14
CA VAL A 411 -10.33 -1.15 -6.48
C VAL A 411 -10.13 -2.66 -6.38
N SER A 412 -9.17 -3.11 -5.55
CA SER A 412 -8.91 -4.53 -5.30
C SER A 412 -10.15 -5.29 -4.79
N ALA A 413 -10.88 -4.71 -3.82
CA ALA A 413 -12.14 -5.29 -3.34
C ALA A 413 -13.18 -5.42 -4.45
N GLY A 414 -13.32 -4.39 -5.28
CA GLY A 414 -14.25 -4.41 -6.39
C GLY A 414 -13.88 -5.44 -7.46
N GLU A 415 -12.60 -5.58 -7.82
CA GLU A 415 -12.11 -6.62 -8.73
C GLU A 415 -12.37 -8.03 -8.20
N SER A 416 -12.07 -8.28 -6.92
CA SER A 416 -12.32 -9.57 -6.27
C SER A 416 -13.81 -9.92 -6.24
N LEU A 417 -14.68 -8.95 -5.94
CA LEU A 417 -16.14 -9.15 -5.94
C LEU A 417 -16.70 -9.38 -7.34
N LEU A 418 -16.20 -8.65 -8.36
CA LEU A 418 -16.61 -8.89 -9.74
C LEU A 418 -16.15 -10.25 -10.25
N THR A 419 -14.95 -10.67 -9.89
CA THR A 419 -14.42 -12.01 -10.20
C THR A 419 -15.32 -13.08 -9.59
N LEU A 420 -15.66 -12.94 -8.30
CA LEU A 420 -16.59 -13.83 -7.61
C LEU A 420 -17.98 -13.86 -8.27
N ALA A 421 -18.56 -12.70 -8.60
CA ALA A 421 -19.87 -12.62 -9.22
C ALA A 421 -19.93 -13.24 -10.62
N ARG A 422 -18.80 -13.23 -11.34
CA ARG A 422 -18.65 -13.81 -12.69
C ARG A 422 -18.22 -15.29 -12.67
N SER A 423 -17.93 -15.85 -11.50
CA SER A 423 -17.47 -17.23 -11.37
C SER A 423 -18.50 -18.23 -11.91
N SER A 424 -18.02 -19.27 -12.60
CA SER A 424 -18.85 -20.41 -13.02
C SER A 424 -19.37 -21.22 -11.84
N GLY A 425 -18.78 -21.07 -10.64
CA GLY A 425 -19.21 -21.77 -9.42
C GLY A 425 -20.66 -21.50 -9.01
N TRP A 426 -21.26 -20.39 -9.46
CA TRP A 426 -22.69 -20.11 -9.27
C TRP A 426 -23.60 -21.16 -9.92
N ASN A 427 -23.15 -21.83 -10.99
CA ASN A 427 -23.92 -22.85 -11.70
C ASN A 427 -24.17 -24.11 -10.85
N LEU A 428 -23.38 -24.32 -9.79
CA LEU A 428 -23.58 -25.43 -8.84
C LEU A 428 -24.81 -25.23 -7.94
N PHE A 429 -25.31 -24.00 -7.82
CA PHE A 429 -26.37 -23.65 -6.88
C PHE A 429 -27.63 -23.12 -7.55
N VAL A 430 -27.47 -22.47 -8.70
CA VAL A 430 -28.60 -21.90 -9.46
C VAL A 430 -28.97 -22.85 -10.58
N LYS A 431 -30.24 -23.28 -10.63
CA LYS A 431 -30.77 -24.07 -11.76
C LYS A 431 -30.48 -23.35 -13.08
N PRO A 432 -30.16 -24.05 -14.18
CA PRO A 432 -29.95 -23.44 -15.49
C PRO A 432 -31.28 -22.84 -16.00
N GLY A 433 -31.60 -21.63 -15.55
CA GLY A 433 -32.55 -20.75 -16.19
C GLY A 433 -31.94 -20.22 -17.48
N LYS A 434 -32.79 -19.75 -18.41
CA LYS A 434 -32.36 -19.13 -19.68
C LYS A 434 -31.12 -18.27 -19.45
N PRO A 435 -30.08 -18.37 -20.31
CA PRO A 435 -28.83 -17.65 -20.11
C PRO A 435 -29.17 -16.17 -19.92
N VAL A 436 -29.00 -15.69 -18.69
CA VAL A 436 -29.05 -14.26 -18.42
C VAL A 436 -27.89 -13.72 -19.23
N SER A 437 -28.24 -13.07 -20.33
CA SER A 437 -27.26 -12.49 -21.22
C SER A 437 -26.36 -11.61 -20.37
N ASN A 438 -25.03 -11.75 -20.51
CA ASN A 438 -24.04 -10.85 -19.89
C ASN A 438 -24.35 -9.35 -20.16
N SER A 439 -25.33 -9.03 -21.00
CA SER A 439 -25.93 -7.71 -21.20
C SER A 439 -26.74 -7.17 -20.00
N SER A 440 -27.35 -7.99 -19.12
CA SER A 440 -28.07 -7.48 -17.94
C SER A 440 -27.12 -6.92 -16.88
N LEU A 441 -25.98 -7.58 -16.68
CA LEU A 441 -24.89 -7.13 -15.81
C LEU A 441 -24.19 -5.88 -16.35
N LYS A 442 -24.31 -5.58 -17.66
CA LYS A 442 -23.60 -4.46 -18.31
C LYS A 442 -24.28 -3.09 -18.17
N THR A 443 -25.50 -2.98 -17.65
CA THR A 443 -26.27 -1.72 -17.67
C THR A 443 -27.02 -1.38 -16.37
N HIS A 444 -26.56 -1.88 -15.23
CA HIS A 444 -27.23 -1.58 -13.96
C HIS A 444 -26.92 -0.17 -13.42
N LYS A 445 -27.90 0.73 -13.57
CA LYS A 445 -27.91 2.04 -12.92
C LYS A 445 -28.35 1.91 -11.47
N CYS A 446 -27.51 2.35 -10.53
CA CYS A 446 -27.90 2.45 -9.13
C CYS A 446 -28.89 3.60 -8.95
N SER A 447 -30.16 3.28 -8.72
CA SER A 447 -31.24 4.25 -8.51
C SER A 447 -31.07 5.11 -7.26
N LYS A 448 -30.17 4.72 -6.33
CA LYS A 448 -29.96 5.40 -5.06
C LYS A 448 -28.93 6.52 -5.09
N CYS A 449 -27.87 6.39 -5.89
CA CYS A 449 -26.83 7.43 -5.91
C CYS A 449 -26.74 8.19 -7.24
N SER A 450 -27.20 7.65 -8.38
CA SER A 450 -27.04 8.26 -9.72
C SER A 450 -25.60 8.70 -10.07
N LEU A 451 -24.60 8.23 -9.31
CA LEU A 451 -23.21 8.73 -9.38
C LEU A 451 -22.42 8.14 -10.55
N MET A 452 -22.76 6.92 -10.99
CA MET A 452 -22.08 6.26 -12.11
C MET A 452 -22.17 7.11 -13.40
N ASP A 453 -23.36 7.67 -13.68
CA ASP A 453 -23.58 8.53 -14.87
C ASP A 453 -22.86 9.90 -14.75
N ARG A 454 -22.60 10.40 -13.53
CA ARG A 454 -21.92 11.70 -13.32
C ARG A 454 -20.41 11.62 -13.51
N LEU A 455 -19.81 10.48 -13.19
CA LEU A 455 -18.37 10.25 -13.32
C LEU A 455 -17.95 9.97 -14.77
N GLU A 456 -18.83 9.38 -15.58
CA GLU A 456 -18.60 9.18 -17.02
C GLU A 456 -18.67 10.50 -17.83
N VAL A 457 -19.48 11.47 -17.38
CA VAL A 457 -19.82 12.68 -18.16
C VAL A 457 -19.00 13.92 -17.77
N ASN A 458 -18.55 14.04 -16.51
CA ASN A 458 -17.92 15.28 -16.03
C ASN A 458 -16.44 15.09 -15.64
N GLY A 459 -15.60 16.02 -16.12
CA GLY A 459 -14.23 16.24 -15.61
C GLY A 459 -14.21 16.59 -14.12
N PRO A 460 -13.02 16.83 -13.53
CA PRO A 460 -12.80 16.78 -12.08
C PRO A 460 -13.85 17.60 -11.34
N ALA A 461 -14.69 16.89 -10.57
CA ALA A 461 -15.73 17.49 -9.76
C ALA A 461 -15.11 18.56 -8.86
N GLU A 462 -15.73 19.74 -8.80
CA GLU A 462 -15.30 20.79 -7.89
C GLU A 462 -15.22 20.23 -6.46
N ASN A 463 -14.10 20.45 -5.77
CA ASN A 463 -13.81 19.92 -4.42
C ASN A 463 -14.92 20.20 -3.37
N ALA A 464 -15.87 21.09 -3.65
CA ALA A 464 -17.05 21.31 -2.83
C ALA A 464 -18.00 20.10 -2.73
N ASP A 465 -17.87 19.09 -3.60
CA ASP A 465 -18.71 17.87 -3.59
C ASP A 465 -17.98 16.61 -3.09
N PHE A 466 -16.69 16.66 -2.70
CA PHE A 466 -15.91 15.46 -2.31
C PHE A 466 -16.56 14.67 -1.18
N GLY A 467 -16.83 15.32 -0.05
CA GLY A 467 -17.43 14.66 1.11
C GLY A 467 -18.81 14.07 0.78
N ASN A 468 -19.63 14.79 0.01
CA ASN A 468 -20.96 14.36 -0.37
C ASN A 468 -20.94 13.17 -1.36
N ILE A 469 -20.03 13.18 -2.34
CA ILE A 469 -19.83 12.06 -3.26
C ILE A 469 -19.35 10.82 -2.51
N SER A 470 -18.32 10.96 -1.66
CA SER A 470 -17.78 9.86 -0.87
C SER A 470 -18.82 9.27 0.08
N CYS A 471 -19.59 10.10 0.80
CA CYS A 471 -20.68 9.63 1.66
C CYS A 471 -21.72 8.82 0.88
N LYS A 472 -22.15 9.30 -0.30
CA LYS A 472 -23.13 8.60 -1.14
C LYS A 472 -22.61 7.25 -1.64
N PHE A 473 -21.32 7.17 -2.01
CA PHE A 473 -20.71 5.88 -2.38
C PHE A 473 -20.69 4.93 -1.19
N LEU A 474 -20.17 5.38 -0.05
CA LEU A 474 -20.08 4.58 1.16
C LEU A 474 -21.45 4.11 1.64
N ASP A 475 -22.48 4.96 1.63
CA ASP A 475 -23.86 4.58 1.96
C ASP A 475 -24.39 3.47 1.05
N CYS A 476 -24.10 3.56 -0.26
CA CYS A 476 -24.46 2.52 -1.21
C CYS A 476 -23.72 1.21 -0.91
N ILE A 477 -22.39 1.28 -0.76
CA ILE A 477 -21.52 0.13 -0.46
C ILE A 477 -21.98 -0.54 0.84
N SER A 478 -22.11 0.20 1.95
CA SER A 478 -22.58 -0.31 3.24
C SER A 478 -23.96 -0.98 3.15
N ASN A 479 -24.90 -0.39 2.42
CA ASN A 479 -26.23 -0.97 2.23
C ASN A 479 -26.21 -2.28 1.44
N MET A 480 -25.37 -2.39 0.41
CA MET A 480 -25.23 -3.62 -0.37
C MET A 480 -24.46 -4.68 0.42
N THR A 481 -23.36 -4.31 1.07
CA THR A 481 -22.57 -5.19 1.94
C THR A 481 -23.45 -5.87 2.98
N ARG A 482 -24.32 -5.14 3.68
CA ARG A 482 -25.24 -5.74 4.67
C ARG A 482 -26.11 -6.87 4.10
N LYS A 483 -26.47 -6.83 2.81
CA LYS A 483 -27.28 -7.86 2.16
C LYS A 483 -26.49 -9.12 1.83
N VAL A 484 -25.20 -8.97 1.51
CA VAL A 484 -24.39 -10.07 0.96
C VAL A 484 -23.29 -10.55 1.90
N TRP A 485 -22.98 -9.82 2.97
CA TRP A 485 -21.85 -10.11 3.85
C TRP A 485 -21.89 -11.53 4.43
N ASN A 486 -23.03 -11.94 4.99
CA ASN A 486 -23.18 -13.30 5.51
C ASN A 486 -22.98 -14.38 4.43
N SER A 487 -23.39 -14.09 3.19
CA SER A 487 -23.16 -15.02 2.08
C SER A 487 -21.68 -15.07 1.70
N ILE A 488 -20.96 -13.94 1.73
CA ILE A 488 -19.53 -13.83 1.46
C ILE A 488 -18.71 -14.54 2.56
N THR A 489 -19.05 -14.35 3.82
CA THR A 489 -18.25 -14.85 4.94
C THR A 489 -18.56 -16.28 5.35
N TYR A 490 -19.52 -16.95 4.71
CA TYR A 490 -20.02 -18.26 5.12
C TYR A 490 -18.93 -19.34 5.30
N SER A 491 -17.83 -19.28 4.54
CA SER A 491 -16.70 -20.25 4.62
C SER A 491 -15.56 -19.84 5.55
N CYS A 492 -15.62 -18.70 6.24
CA CYS A 492 -14.52 -18.19 7.06
C CYS A 492 -15.02 -17.73 8.43
N ALA A 493 -14.59 -18.44 9.48
CA ALA A 493 -14.99 -18.14 10.86
C ALA A 493 -14.52 -16.76 11.32
N HIS A 494 -13.32 -16.32 10.90
CA HIS A 494 -12.81 -15.00 11.28
C HIS A 494 -13.68 -13.87 10.72
N LEU A 495 -13.98 -13.91 9.42
CA LEU A 495 -14.76 -12.86 8.78
C LEU A 495 -16.19 -12.78 9.33
N GLN A 496 -16.76 -13.89 9.80
CA GLN A 496 -18.08 -13.92 10.45
C GLN A 496 -18.12 -13.17 11.79
N THR A 497 -16.96 -12.93 12.42
CA THR A 497 -16.92 -12.13 13.66
C THR A 497 -17.28 -10.66 13.44
N TYR A 498 -17.13 -10.16 12.21
CA TYR A 498 -17.49 -8.79 11.83
C TYR A 498 -18.95 -8.70 11.42
N LYS A 499 -19.72 -7.85 12.10
CA LYS A 499 -21.11 -7.56 11.73
C LYS A 499 -21.23 -6.62 10.54
N ASP A 500 -20.24 -5.74 10.36
CA ASP A 500 -20.17 -4.76 9.27
C ASP A 500 -18.69 -4.50 8.96
N PRO A 501 -18.17 -4.91 7.79
CA PRO A 501 -16.76 -4.75 7.43
C PRO A 501 -16.40 -3.33 6.99
N ILE A 502 -17.36 -2.39 6.98
CA ILE A 502 -17.16 -1.00 6.56
C ILE A 502 -17.26 -0.04 7.75
N ASN A 503 -17.90 -0.46 8.84
CA ASN A 503 -18.12 0.40 10.00
C ASN A 503 -17.37 -0.10 11.25
N PHE A 504 -16.22 0.52 11.52
CA PHE A 504 -15.38 0.21 12.68
C PHE A 504 -15.72 1.06 13.92
N SER A 505 -16.69 1.97 13.85
CA SER A 505 -17.05 2.87 14.96
C SER A 505 -17.57 2.15 16.21
N ARG A 506 -18.12 0.94 16.05
CA ARG A 506 -18.64 0.13 17.16
C ARG A 506 -17.57 -0.75 17.83
N LEU A 507 -16.44 -0.99 17.16
CA LEU A 507 -15.32 -1.80 17.70
C LEU A 507 -14.56 -1.03 18.78
N SER A 508 -14.47 0.31 18.64
CA SER A 508 -13.85 1.21 19.62
C SER A 508 -14.53 1.23 21.01
N LYS A 509 -15.73 0.66 21.17
CA LYS A 509 -16.50 0.68 22.44
C LYS A 509 -16.64 -0.68 23.11
N SER A 510 -16.23 -1.77 22.45
CA SER A 510 -16.34 -3.11 23.01
C SER A 510 -14.98 -3.60 23.47
N SER A 511 -14.69 -3.41 24.76
CA SER A 511 -13.78 -4.29 25.53
C SER A 511 -14.24 -5.76 25.52
N ASN A 512 -15.39 -6.06 24.93
CA ASN A 512 -16.03 -7.37 24.96
C ASN A 512 -16.13 -7.96 23.54
N LEU A 513 -14.99 -8.32 22.95
CA LEU A 513 -14.94 -9.32 21.86
C LEU A 513 -15.25 -10.75 22.37
N TRP A 514 -15.46 -10.88 23.69
CA TRP A 514 -15.74 -12.11 24.44
C TRP A 514 -17.13 -12.72 24.14
N ASP A 515 -18.14 -11.90 23.85
CA ASP A 515 -19.53 -12.38 23.70
C ASP A 515 -19.80 -13.15 22.40
N LEU A 516 -18.88 -13.12 21.43
CA LEU A 516 -19.01 -13.88 20.18
C LEU A 516 -18.37 -15.27 20.26
N GLN A 517 -17.34 -15.46 21.11
CA GLN A 517 -16.63 -16.72 21.20
C GLN A 517 -17.36 -17.76 22.08
N ALA A 518 -18.16 -17.30 23.05
CA ALA A 518 -19.00 -18.16 23.87
C ALA A 518 -20.18 -18.81 23.11
N HIS A 519 -20.41 -18.46 21.84
CA HIS A 519 -21.42 -19.12 20.98
C HIS A 519 -20.81 -19.94 19.83
N CYS A 520 -19.49 -19.89 19.62
CA CYS A 520 -18.79 -20.74 18.67
C CYS A 520 -18.07 -21.93 19.33
N GLY A 521 -17.92 -21.91 20.67
CA GLY A 521 -17.36 -23.01 21.47
C GLY A 521 -18.38 -24.07 21.87
N SER A 522 -19.20 -24.57 20.94
CA SER A 522 -19.92 -25.84 21.10
C SER A 522 -20.42 -26.36 19.74
N ILE A 523 -19.50 -26.60 18.81
CA ILE A 523 -19.72 -27.72 17.87
C ILE A 523 -19.26 -28.96 18.65
N ASP A 524 -20.17 -29.49 19.43
CA ASP A 524 -20.03 -30.76 20.13
C ASP A 524 -19.79 -31.85 19.08
N GLU A 525 -18.64 -32.55 19.16
CA GLU A 525 -18.23 -33.68 18.31
C GLU A 525 -19.14 -34.93 18.48
N GLY A 526 -20.42 -34.76 18.83
CA GLY A 526 -21.28 -35.85 19.29
C GLY A 526 -22.77 -35.71 19.01
N SER A 527 -23.22 -34.87 18.07
CA SER A 527 -24.65 -34.85 17.68
C SER A 527 -24.87 -35.27 16.23
N HIS A 528 -25.40 -36.48 16.08
CA HIS A 528 -26.02 -36.96 14.84
C HIS A 528 -27.19 -36.03 14.45
N PHE A 529 -26.92 -34.96 13.71
CA PHE A 529 -27.95 -34.19 13.02
C PHE A 529 -28.28 -34.85 11.68
N GLY A 530 -29.33 -35.66 11.70
CA GLY A 530 -29.93 -36.24 10.52
C GLY A 530 -30.60 -35.21 9.61
N SER A 531 -30.62 -35.57 8.32
CA SER A 531 -31.33 -34.98 7.17
C SER A 531 -30.57 -33.95 6.33
N GLU A 532 -30.11 -34.43 5.15
CA GLU A 532 -29.71 -33.64 3.97
C GLU A 532 -30.69 -32.50 3.60
N GLY A 533 -31.94 -32.56 4.09
CA GLY A 533 -32.97 -31.53 3.89
C GLY A 533 -32.71 -30.18 4.59
N SER A 534 -31.94 -30.15 5.69
CA SER A 534 -31.66 -28.90 6.43
C SER A 534 -30.47 -28.14 5.81
N ILE A 535 -29.41 -28.85 5.43
CA ILE A 535 -28.24 -28.30 4.75
C ILE A 535 -28.61 -27.82 3.34
N SER A 536 -29.49 -28.52 2.61
CA SER A 536 -29.97 -28.07 1.30
C SER A 536 -30.82 -26.79 1.37
N ARG A 537 -31.61 -26.60 2.43
CA ARG A 537 -32.37 -25.36 2.68
C ARG A 537 -31.48 -24.16 2.99
N ILE A 538 -30.45 -24.34 3.83
CA ILE A 538 -29.48 -23.27 4.15
C ILE A 538 -28.63 -22.92 2.93
N LYS A 539 -28.17 -23.92 2.17
CA LYS A 539 -27.48 -23.70 0.88
C LYS A 539 -28.40 -22.93 -0.10
N ALA A 540 -29.67 -23.29 -0.22
CA ALA A 540 -30.61 -22.61 -1.13
C ALA A 540 -30.88 -21.13 -0.76
N GLN A 541 -30.76 -20.75 0.51
CA GLN A 541 -31.00 -19.38 0.97
C GLN A 541 -29.76 -18.47 0.86
N VAL A 542 -28.56 -19.05 0.95
CA VAL A 542 -27.27 -18.33 0.85
C VAL A 542 -26.86 -18.06 -0.60
N TYR A 543 -27.26 -18.94 -1.54
CA TYR A 543 -26.83 -18.90 -2.96
C TYR A 543 -28.02 -18.65 -3.90
N THR A 544 -28.48 -17.40 -3.96
CA THR A 544 -29.55 -16.96 -4.88
C THR A 544 -29.00 -16.08 -6.00
N GLU A 545 -29.70 -16.02 -7.14
CA GLU A 545 -29.37 -15.06 -8.21
C GLU A 545 -29.42 -13.60 -7.72
N GLU A 546 -30.30 -13.29 -6.76
CA GLU A 546 -30.35 -11.96 -6.15
C GLU A 546 -29.07 -11.62 -5.37
N VAL A 547 -28.49 -12.60 -4.66
CA VAL A 547 -27.20 -12.45 -3.98
C VAL A 547 -26.09 -12.22 -4.99
N LYS A 548 -26.04 -13.01 -6.07
CA LYS A 548 -25.06 -12.85 -7.16
C LYS A 548 -25.11 -11.46 -7.79
N VAL A 549 -26.31 -10.97 -8.13
CA VAL A 549 -26.52 -9.62 -8.66
C VAL A 549 -26.10 -8.55 -7.64
N SER A 550 -26.40 -8.75 -6.36
CA SER A 550 -25.99 -7.82 -5.30
C SER A 550 -24.47 -7.78 -5.10
N ILE A 551 -23.78 -8.91 -5.18
CA ILE A 551 -22.30 -8.98 -5.14
C ILE A 551 -21.71 -8.25 -6.35
N PHE A 552 -22.26 -8.46 -7.54
CA PHE A 552 -21.83 -7.74 -8.73
C PHE A 552 -21.99 -6.22 -8.57
N GLN A 553 -23.16 -5.76 -8.11
CA GLN A 553 -23.42 -4.33 -7.88
C GLN A 553 -22.46 -3.75 -6.83
N LEU A 554 -22.22 -4.47 -5.73
CA LEU A 554 -21.25 -4.08 -4.72
C LEU A 554 -19.85 -3.93 -5.35
N GLY A 555 -19.41 -4.90 -6.16
CA GLY A 555 -18.12 -4.85 -6.86
C GLY A 555 -17.97 -3.64 -7.78
N VAL A 556 -19.01 -3.32 -8.56
CA VAL A 556 -19.04 -2.12 -9.43
C VAL A 556 -18.92 -0.84 -8.59
N HIS A 557 -19.60 -0.75 -7.46
CA HIS A 557 -19.53 0.43 -6.60
C HIS A 557 -18.19 0.59 -5.88
N CYS A 558 -17.58 -0.51 -5.43
CA CYS A 558 -16.23 -0.50 -4.87
C CYS A 558 -15.22 -0.01 -5.90
N LEU A 559 -15.27 -0.54 -7.14
CA LEU A 559 -14.43 -0.08 -8.25
C LEU A 559 -14.63 1.40 -8.57
N ALA A 560 -15.89 1.85 -8.67
CA ALA A 560 -16.19 3.24 -9.00
C ALA A 560 -15.71 4.22 -7.92
N TYR A 561 -15.89 3.86 -6.65
CA TYR A 561 -15.41 4.67 -5.54
C TYR A 561 -13.88 4.67 -5.45
N GLY A 562 -13.24 3.51 -5.57
CA GLY A 562 -11.79 3.39 -5.65
C GLY A 562 -11.21 4.19 -6.82
N GLY A 563 -11.84 4.12 -8.00
CA GLY A 563 -11.47 4.90 -9.18
C GLY A 563 -11.66 6.41 -8.99
N TYR A 564 -12.71 6.83 -8.28
CA TYR A 564 -12.91 8.24 -7.90
C TYR A 564 -11.77 8.77 -7.02
N LEU A 565 -11.40 8.01 -5.98
CA LEU A 565 -10.25 8.36 -5.12
C LEU A 565 -8.93 8.32 -5.92
N ALA A 566 -8.74 7.30 -6.75
CA ALA A 566 -7.58 7.14 -7.61
C ALA A 566 -7.39 8.31 -8.58
N ASN A 567 -8.46 8.86 -9.13
CA ASN A 567 -8.40 10.03 -10.02
C ASN A 567 -7.93 11.30 -9.29
N ILE A 568 -8.17 11.41 -7.97
CA ILE A 568 -7.62 12.50 -7.16
C ILE A 568 -6.11 12.32 -7.02
N CYS A 569 -5.65 11.11 -6.66
CA CYS A 569 -4.23 10.78 -6.43
C CYS A 569 -3.37 10.76 -7.70
N TYR A 570 -3.94 10.24 -8.79
CA TYR A 570 -3.21 9.84 -9.99
C TYR A 570 -3.81 10.41 -11.29
N GLY A 571 -4.94 11.11 -11.24
CA GLY A 571 -5.57 11.70 -12.43
C GLY A 571 -6.33 10.69 -13.32
N LYS A 572 -6.81 11.16 -14.48
CA LYS A 572 -7.74 10.42 -15.36
C LYS A 572 -7.16 9.17 -16.03
N ASN A 573 -5.84 9.06 -16.10
CA ASN A 573 -5.12 7.90 -16.62
C ASN A 573 -4.46 7.17 -15.45
N SER A 574 -5.18 7.01 -14.34
CA SER A 574 -4.66 6.27 -13.19
C SER A 574 -4.41 4.83 -13.63
N HIS A 575 -3.42 4.19 -13.03
CA HIS A 575 -3.18 2.77 -13.25
C HIS A 575 -4.33 1.89 -12.72
N LEU A 576 -5.18 2.45 -11.86
CA LEU A 576 -6.30 1.79 -11.20
C LEU A 576 -7.65 1.98 -11.92
N THR A 577 -7.69 2.74 -13.02
CA THR A 577 -8.90 3.08 -13.78
C THR A 577 -8.66 2.84 -15.26
#